data_AF-A0A524PZ72-F1
#
_entry.id   AF-A0A524PZ72-F1
#
_cell.length_a   1.000
_cell.length_b   1.000
_cell.length_c   1.000
_cell.angle_alpha   90.00
_cell.angle_beta   90.00
_cell.angle_gamma   90.00
#
_symmetry.space_group_name_H-M   'P 1'
#
loop_
_entity.id
_entity.type
_entity.pdbx_description
1 polymer ?
#
loop_
_entity_poly.entity_id
_entity_poly.type
_entity_poly.pdbx_seq_one_letter_code
_entity_poly.pdbx_strand_id
1 'polypeptide(L)'
;MESTYQFLLTIGGILLLGLATSAIGRRTFLPRVTLLLIFGILIGEEMLDIVPHMFEERFELVADVALLMVGFLLGEKLTFKSLRRSGGTILWISISAAIVTAATVSLGLIWAGTPTDIEILLGCIASATAPAAVLDVVMESDYQGPFRDLL
;
A
#
# COMPACT_ATOMS: atom_id res chain seq x y z
N MET A 1 -10.21 -6.19 30.67
CA MET A 1 -9.48 -4.91 30.86
C MET A 1 -8.01 -5.07 30.49
N GLU A 2 -7.37 -6.20 30.82
CA GLU A 2 -5.95 -6.39 30.48
C GLU A 2 -5.64 -6.45 28.98
N SER A 3 -6.52 -7.11 28.23
CA SER A 3 -6.47 -7.19 26.77
C SER A 3 -6.49 -5.83 26.06
N THR A 4 -7.24 -4.86 26.59
CA THR A 4 -7.46 -3.57 25.92
C THR A 4 -6.22 -2.67 26.00
N TYR A 5 -5.55 -2.59 27.15
CA TYR A 5 -4.33 -1.78 27.25
C TYR A 5 -3.20 -2.40 26.43
N GLN A 6 -3.10 -3.74 26.42
CA GLN A 6 -2.03 -4.43 25.68
C GLN A 6 -2.18 -4.20 24.18
N PHE A 7 -3.41 -4.23 23.65
CA PHE A 7 -3.71 -3.89 22.27
C PHE A 7 -3.33 -2.44 21.93
N LEU A 8 -3.75 -1.47 22.76
CA LEU A 8 -3.44 -0.05 22.55
C LEU A 8 -1.93 0.24 22.64
N LEU A 9 -1.22 -0.40 23.58
CA LEU A 9 0.24 -0.30 23.69
C LEU A 9 0.94 -0.93 22.49
N THR A 10 0.44 -2.05 21.98
CA THR A 10 0.98 -2.70 20.79
C THR A 10 0.83 -1.79 19.57
N ILE A 11 -0.39 -1.29 19.31
CA ILE A 11 -0.62 -0.32 18.23
C ILE A 11 0.24 0.91 18.40
N GLY A 12 0.25 1.51 19.59
CA GLY A 12 1.05 2.69 19.88
C GLY A 12 2.54 2.44 19.65
N GLY A 13 3.05 1.28 20.08
CA GLY A 13 4.42 0.85 19.86
C GLY A 13 4.74 0.68 18.37
N ILE A 14 3.90 -0.03 17.61
CA ILE A 14 4.07 -0.23 16.17
C ILE A 14 4.04 1.12 15.43
N LEU A 15 3.10 2.01 15.77
CA LEU A 15 3.02 3.35 15.18
C LEU A 15 4.23 4.22 15.53
N LEU A 16 4.70 4.19 16.77
CA LEU A 16 5.88 4.94 17.20
C LEU A 16 7.16 4.43 16.52
N LEU A 17 7.35 3.11 16.46
CA LEU A 17 8.48 2.50 15.77
C LEU A 17 8.40 2.73 14.26
N GLY A 18 7.21 2.62 13.66
CA GLY A 18 6.97 2.96 12.26
C GLY A 18 7.31 4.42 11.97
N LEU A 19 6.92 5.35 12.85
CA LEU A 19 7.28 6.76 12.72
C LEU A 19 8.80 6.97 12.84
N ALA A 20 9.46 6.27 13.76
CA ALA A 20 10.92 6.31 13.90
C ALA A 20 11.62 5.77 12.64
N THR A 21 11.17 4.63 12.12
CA THR A 21 11.66 4.03 10.86
C THR A 21 11.45 4.97 9.67
N SER A 22 10.28 5.62 9.58
CA SER A 22 9.99 6.65 8.57
C SER A 22 10.89 7.87 8.69
N ALA A 23 11.22 8.29 9.92
CA ALA A 23 12.15 9.38 10.17
C ALA A 23 13.61 9.02 9.81
N ILE A 24 14.03 7.77 10.06
CA ILE A 24 15.32 7.25 9.61
C ILE A 24 15.37 7.21 8.09
N GLY A 25 14.27 6.82 7.44
CA GLY A 25 14.17 6.73 5.98
C GLY A 25 14.55 8.02 5.25
N ARG A 26 14.22 9.18 5.82
CA ARG A 26 14.64 10.49 5.29
C ARG A 26 16.14 10.71 5.17
N ARG A 27 16.95 9.95 5.91
CA ARG A 27 18.42 10.03 5.90
C ARG A 27 19.08 8.88 5.15
N THR A 28 18.31 7.93 4.66
CA THR A 28 18.81 6.77 3.91
C THR A 28 18.50 6.90 2.43
N PHE A 29 19.18 6.09 1.61
CA PHE A 29 18.92 6.02 0.17
C PHE A 29 17.63 5.24 -0.18
N LEU A 30 17.01 4.56 0.78
CA LEU A 30 15.84 3.71 0.54
C LEU A 30 14.54 4.50 0.74
N PRO A 31 13.52 4.31 -0.12
CA PRO A 31 12.18 4.84 0.10
C PRO A 31 11.64 4.41 1.47
N ARG A 32 10.89 5.31 2.12
CA ARG A 32 10.31 5.04 3.44
C ARG A 32 9.44 3.80 3.47
N VAL A 33 8.65 3.57 2.42
CA VAL A 33 7.77 2.39 2.29
C VAL A 33 8.57 1.08 2.34
N THR A 34 9.75 1.04 1.69
CA THR A 34 10.62 -0.14 1.72
C THR A 34 11.14 -0.43 3.11
N LEU A 35 11.54 0.60 3.87
CA LEU A 35 12.00 0.44 5.25
C LEU A 35 10.86 0.02 6.19
N LEU A 36 9.66 0.55 6.01
CA LEU A 36 8.48 0.16 6.77
C LEU A 36 8.12 -1.32 6.52
N LEU A 37 8.23 -1.79 5.27
CA LEU A 37 8.02 -3.21 4.93
C LEU A 37 9.07 -4.10 5.60
N ILE A 38 10.36 -3.74 5.52
CA ILE A 38 11.43 -4.49 6.19
C ILE A 38 11.17 -4.53 7.70
N PHE A 39 10.82 -3.40 8.31
CA PHE A 39 10.49 -3.34 9.72
C PHE A 39 9.30 -4.26 10.07
N GLY A 40 8.23 -4.24 9.27
CA GLY A 40 7.07 -5.12 9.44
C GLY A 40 7.45 -6.60 9.39
N ILE A 41 8.27 -7.00 8.41
CA ILE A 41 8.78 -8.38 8.31
C ILE A 41 9.58 -8.76 9.55
N LEU A 42 10.45 -7.86 10.04
CA LEU A 42 11.28 -8.13 11.22
C LEU A 42 10.46 -8.33 12.49
N ILE A 43 9.41 -7.53 12.72
CA ILE A 43 8.59 -7.65 13.94
C ILE A 43 7.52 -8.75 13.86
N GLY A 44 7.27 -9.29 12.66
CA GLY A 44 6.27 -10.33 12.42
C GLY A 44 6.63 -11.67 13.08
N GLU A 45 5.63 -12.56 13.11
CA GLU A 45 5.69 -13.90 13.72
C GLU A 45 6.87 -14.74 13.20
N GLU A 46 7.12 -14.70 11.88
CA GLU A 46 8.19 -15.50 11.27
C GLU A 46 9.63 -15.09 11.65
N MET A 47 9.82 -13.89 12.21
CA MET A 47 11.16 -13.33 12.47
C MET A 47 11.43 -13.14 13.96
N LEU A 48 10.83 -12.12 14.59
CA LEU A 48 11.08 -11.80 16.00
C LEU A 48 9.89 -12.11 16.91
N ASP A 49 8.70 -12.36 16.35
CA ASP A 49 7.48 -12.69 17.09
C ASP A 49 7.17 -11.71 18.24
N ILE A 50 7.35 -10.41 17.97
CA ILE A 50 7.19 -9.35 18.96
C ILE A 50 5.72 -8.94 19.11
N VAL A 51 4.92 -9.17 18.06
CA VAL A 51 3.52 -8.78 17.99
C VAL A 51 2.66 -9.80 18.75
N PRO A 52 1.91 -9.40 19.79
CA PRO A 52 1.07 -10.34 20.53
C PRO A 52 -0.05 -10.91 19.66
N HIS A 53 -0.34 -12.20 19.82
CA HIS A 53 -1.39 -12.92 19.07
C HIS A 53 -2.78 -12.25 19.10
N MET A 54 -3.12 -11.55 20.18
CA MET A 54 -4.36 -10.76 20.29
C MET A 54 -4.46 -9.62 19.26
N PHE A 55 -3.32 -9.14 18.75
CA PHE A 55 -3.28 -8.15 17.69
C PHE A 55 -3.73 -8.76 16.35
N GLU A 56 -3.42 -10.03 16.08
CA GLU A 56 -3.82 -10.72 14.86
C GLU A 56 -5.35 -10.81 14.73
N GLU A 57 -6.06 -11.11 15.83
CA GLU A 57 -7.53 -11.14 15.87
C GLU A 57 -8.18 -9.80 15.48
N ARG A 58 -7.44 -8.69 15.64
CA ARG A 58 -7.93 -7.33 15.36
C ARG A 58 -7.18 -6.67 14.22
N PHE A 59 -6.27 -7.39 13.56
CA PHE A 59 -5.46 -6.85 12.48
C PHE A 59 -6.32 -6.44 11.30
N GLU A 60 -7.35 -7.23 10.98
CA GLU A 60 -8.33 -6.92 9.94
C GLU A 60 -8.99 -5.56 10.18
N LEU A 61 -9.44 -5.28 11.41
CA LEU A 61 -10.02 -3.99 11.77
C LEU A 61 -9.02 -2.84 11.59
N VAL A 62 -7.75 -3.03 11.98
CA VAL A 62 -6.71 -2.02 11.83
C VAL A 62 -6.41 -1.76 10.34
N ALA A 63 -6.33 -2.82 9.54
CA ALA A 63 -6.11 -2.75 8.10
C ALA A 63 -7.28 -2.04 7.40
N ASP A 64 -8.53 -2.34 7.77
CA ASP A 64 -9.71 -1.67 7.23
C ASP A 64 -9.71 -0.18 7.54
N VAL A 65 -9.42 0.21 8.78
CA VAL A 65 -9.32 1.62 9.15
C VAL A 65 -8.20 2.30 8.37
N ALA A 66 -7.04 1.66 8.24
CA ALA A 66 -5.92 2.20 7.46
C ALA A 66 -6.28 2.36 5.98
N LEU A 67 -6.93 1.37 5.37
CA LEU A 67 -7.35 1.39 3.97
C LEU A 67 -8.42 2.47 3.71
N LEU A 68 -9.38 2.62 4.63
CA LEU A 68 -10.36 3.70 4.58
C LEU A 68 -9.70 5.07 4.68
N MET A 69 -8.74 5.25 5.58
CA MET A 69 -7.98 6.50 5.69
C MET A 69 -7.18 6.80 4.42
N VAL A 70 -6.47 5.82 3.87
CA VAL A 70 -5.70 5.97 2.62
C VAL A 70 -6.65 6.31 1.46
N GLY A 71 -7.78 5.61 1.34
CA GLY A 71 -8.81 5.88 0.33
C GLY A 71 -9.40 7.29 0.45
N PHE A 72 -9.66 7.75 1.67
CA PHE A 72 -10.16 9.10 1.93
C PHE A 72 -9.14 10.19 1.56
N LEU A 73 -7.88 10.02 1.98
CA LEU A 73 -6.79 10.96 1.67
C LEU A 73 -6.50 11.05 0.16
N LEU A 74 -6.54 9.93 -0.54
CA LEU A 74 -6.41 9.89 -2.00
C LEU A 74 -7.64 10.51 -2.68
N GLY A 75 -8.84 10.20 -2.19
CA GLY A 75 -10.09 10.76 -2.69
C GLY A 75 -10.13 12.29 -2.60
N GLU A 76 -9.58 12.88 -1.53
CA GLU A 76 -9.46 14.35 -1.39
C GLU A 76 -8.65 15.00 -2.53
N LYS A 77 -7.64 14.31 -3.07
CA LYS A 77 -6.82 14.82 -4.19
C LYS A 77 -7.59 14.87 -5.52
N LEU A 78 -8.64 14.04 -5.67
CA LEU A 78 -9.49 14.00 -6.86
C LEU A 78 -10.50 15.15 -6.87
N THR A 79 -10.00 16.37 -7.05
CA THR A 79 -10.86 17.55 -7.16
C THR A 79 -11.60 17.60 -8.49
N PHE A 80 -12.79 18.20 -8.50
CA PHE A 80 -13.60 18.39 -9.72
C PHE A 80 -12.82 19.12 -10.84
N LYS A 81 -11.96 20.08 -10.47
CA LYS A 81 -11.09 20.79 -11.40
C LYS A 81 -10.05 19.88 -12.04
N SER A 82 -9.42 18.98 -11.26
CA SER A 82 -8.45 18.00 -11.76
C SER A 82 -9.13 16.98 -12.69
N LEU A 83 -10.28 16.45 -12.26
CA LEU A 83 -11.03 15.48 -13.04
C LEU A 83 -11.55 16.06 -14.37
N ARG A 84 -11.97 17.33 -14.39
CA ARG A 84 -12.40 17.98 -15.64
C ARG A 84 -11.24 18.23 -16.62
N ARG A 85 -10.02 18.42 -16.11
CA ARG A 85 -8.84 18.68 -16.93
C ARG A 85 -8.23 17.40 -17.50
N SER A 86 -8.14 16.35 -16.70
CA SER A 86 -7.38 15.13 -17.02
C SER A 86 -8.16 13.83 -16.85
N GLY A 87 -9.44 13.88 -16.45
CA GLY A 87 -10.20 12.69 -16.03
C GLY A 87 -10.40 11.64 -17.12
N GLY A 88 -10.57 12.05 -18.39
CA GLY A 88 -10.66 11.10 -19.50
C GLY A 88 -9.36 10.31 -19.68
N THR A 89 -8.22 10.99 -19.61
CA THR A 89 -6.89 10.38 -19.67
C THR A 89 -6.64 9.48 -18.46
N ILE A 90 -6.97 9.94 -17.25
CA ILE A 90 -6.82 9.16 -16.01
C ILE A 90 -7.65 7.88 -16.09
N LEU A 91 -8.93 7.95 -16.45
CA LEU A 91 -9.80 6.78 -16.57
C LEU A 91 -9.26 5.79 -17.60
N TRP A 92 -8.81 6.27 -18.76
CA TRP A 92 -8.28 5.41 -19.80
C TRP A 92 -6.99 4.71 -19.35
N ILE A 93 -6.07 5.44 -18.71
CA ILE A 93 -4.85 4.87 -18.14
C ILE A 93 -5.19 3.84 -17.05
N SER A 94 -6.08 4.17 -16.11
CA SER A 94 -6.43 3.25 -15.02
C SER A 94 -7.09 1.97 -15.53
N ILE A 95 -8.06 2.07 -16.45
CA ILE A 95 -8.74 0.90 -17.01
C ILE A 95 -7.77 0.06 -17.84
N SER A 96 -6.96 0.69 -18.70
CA SER A 96 -5.99 -0.03 -19.52
C SER A 96 -4.91 -0.69 -18.66
N ALA A 97 -4.33 0.01 -17.69
CA ALA A 97 -3.35 -0.54 -16.76
C ALA A 97 -3.93 -1.72 -15.97
N ALA A 98 -5.14 -1.58 -15.42
CA ALA A 98 -5.76 -2.65 -14.63
C ALA A 98 -6.06 -3.90 -15.48
N ILE A 99 -6.77 -3.74 -16.60
CA ILE A 99 -7.21 -4.87 -17.44
C ILE A 99 -6.01 -5.54 -18.12
N VAL A 100 -5.09 -4.77 -18.70
CA VAL A 100 -3.93 -5.32 -19.41
C VAL A 100 -3.00 -6.03 -18.42
N THR A 101 -2.75 -5.46 -17.24
CA THR A 101 -1.91 -6.11 -16.22
C THR A 101 -2.54 -7.39 -15.73
N ALA A 102 -3.82 -7.37 -15.35
CA ALA A 102 -4.53 -8.57 -14.91
C ALA A 102 -4.51 -9.66 -15.98
N ALA A 103 -4.86 -9.32 -17.23
CA ALA A 103 -4.85 -10.28 -18.33
C ALA A 103 -3.45 -10.84 -18.60
N THR A 104 -2.42 -9.99 -18.61
CA THR A 104 -1.04 -10.41 -18.91
C THR A 104 -0.50 -11.34 -17.82
N VAL A 105 -0.71 -11.01 -16.54
CA VAL A 105 -0.25 -11.82 -15.41
C VAL A 105 -1.02 -13.15 -15.36
N SER A 106 -2.35 -13.11 -15.48
CA SER A 106 -3.16 -14.34 -15.50
C SER A 106 -2.78 -15.24 -16.67
N LEU A 107 -2.62 -14.71 -17.88
CA LEU A 107 -2.20 -15.50 -19.06
C LEU A 107 -0.80 -16.08 -18.90
N GLY A 108 0.14 -15.34 -18.30
CA GLY A 108 1.48 -15.84 -18.00
C GLY A 108 1.45 -17.00 -17.01
N LEU A 109 0.57 -16.93 -16.01
CA LEU A 109 0.38 -17.98 -15.01
C LEU A 109 -0.34 -19.22 -15.59
N ILE A 110 -1.34 -19.01 -16.47
CA ILE A 110 -1.95 -20.09 -17.27
C ILE A 110 -0.88 -20.87 -18.02
N TRP A 111 0.05 -20.17 -18.67
CA TRP A 111 1.13 -20.79 -19.43
C TRP A 111 2.14 -21.52 -18.54
N ALA A 112 2.30 -21.08 -17.29
CA ALA A 112 3.12 -21.74 -16.28
C ALA A 112 2.43 -22.97 -15.65
N GLY A 113 1.16 -23.24 -15.97
CA GLY A 113 0.41 -24.40 -15.49
C GLY A 113 -0.10 -24.27 -14.06
N THR A 114 -0.32 -23.06 -13.55
CA THR A 114 -0.89 -22.85 -12.22
C THR A 114 -2.40 -23.14 -12.17
N PRO A 115 -2.98 -23.43 -11.00
CA PRO A 115 -4.42 -23.58 -10.86
C PRO A 115 -5.19 -22.30 -11.23
N THR A 116 -6.37 -22.47 -11.85
CA THR A 116 -7.21 -21.36 -12.33
C THR A 116 -7.64 -20.37 -11.24
N ASP A 117 -7.80 -20.84 -10.00
CA ASP A 117 -8.15 -19.95 -8.89
C ASP A 117 -6.99 -19.01 -8.54
N ILE A 118 -5.75 -19.50 -8.62
CA ILE A 118 -4.55 -18.76 -8.24
C ILE A 118 -4.14 -17.77 -9.34
N GLU A 119 -4.22 -18.17 -10.61
CA GLU A 119 -3.80 -17.31 -11.72
C GLU A 119 -4.67 -16.04 -11.83
N ILE A 120 -5.99 -16.17 -11.70
CA ILE A 120 -6.92 -15.04 -11.75
C ILE A 120 -6.73 -14.16 -10.52
N LEU A 121 -6.60 -14.75 -9.34
CA LEU A 121 -6.42 -14.03 -8.08
C LEU A 121 -5.12 -13.22 -8.09
N LEU A 122 -4.00 -13.81 -8.51
CA LEU A 122 -2.72 -13.11 -8.62
C LEU A 122 -2.74 -12.05 -9.72
N GLY A 123 -3.44 -12.28 -10.84
CA GLY A 123 -3.65 -11.26 -11.86
C GLY A 123 -4.39 -10.04 -11.32
N CYS A 124 -5.45 -10.25 -10.54
CA CYS A 124 -6.19 -9.17 -9.87
C CYS A 124 -5.30 -8.41 -8.87
N ILE A 125 -4.54 -9.11 -8.02
CA ILE A 125 -3.62 -8.48 -7.06
C ILE A 125 -2.54 -7.66 -7.80
N ALA A 126 -1.98 -8.19 -8.88
CA ALA A 126 -0.97 -7.48 -9.67
C ALA A 126 -1.50 -6.19 -10.31
N SER A 127 -2.80 -6.14 -10.62
CA SER A 127 -3.45 -4.93 -11.15
C SER A 127 -3.67 -3.83 -10.10
N ALA A 128 -3.64 -4.17 -8.81
CA ALA A 128 -3.87 -3.23 -7.72
C ALA A 128 -2.66 -2.31 -7.51
N THR A 129 -2.66 -1.16 -8.18
CA THR A 129 -1.61 -0.14 -8.03
C THR A 129 -1.80 0.69 -6.76
N ALA A 130 -0.71 0.99 -6.03
CA ALA A 130 -0.73 1.80 -4.81
C ALA A 130 -0.24 3.24 -5.06
N PRO A 131 -1.12 4.20 -5.43
CA PRO A 131 -0.71 5.57 -5.79
C PRO A 131 -0.09 6.33 -4.62
N ALA A 132 -0.52 6.05 -3.38
CA ALA A 132 0.01 6.71 -2.19
C ALA A 132 1.52 6.50 -2.00
N ALA A 133 2.02 5.28 -2.27
CA ALA A 133 3.45 4.99 -2.16
C ALA A 133 4.27 5.71 -3.23
N VAL A 134 3.76 5.77 -4.47
CA VAL A 134 4.41 6.49 -5.57
C VAL A 134 4.39 8.00 -5.33
N LEU A 135 3.27 8.54 -4.86
CA LEU A 135 3.15 9.95 -4.50
C LEU A 135 4.11 10.35 -3.38
N ASP A 136 4.25 9.52 -2.33
CA ASP A 136 5.19 9.77 -1.24
C ASP A 136 6.63 9.86 -1.76
N VAL A 137 7.04 8.95 -2.67
CA VAL A 137 8.36 8.99 -3.31
C VAL A 137 8.53 10.21 -4.22
N VAL A 138 7.52 10.57 -5.01
CA VAL A 138 7.58 11.75 -5.89
C VAL A 138 7.70 13.03 -5.06
N MET A 139 6.95 13.14 -3.96
CA MET A 139 7.05 14.26 -3.03
C MET A 139 8.40 14.29 -2.29
N GLU A 140 8.98 13.14 -1.96
CA GLU A 140 10.30 13.03 -1.33
C GLU A 140 11.45 13.40 -2.30
N SER A 141 11.27 13.13 -3.61
CA SER A 141 12.25 13.41 -4.66
C SER A 141 12.21 14.85 -5.21
N ASP A 142 11.29 15.71 -4.74
CA ASP A 142 11.03 17.08 -5.22
C ASP A 142 10.85 17.21 -6.76
N TYR A 143 10.32 16.17 -7.40
CA TYR A 143 10.14 16.14 -8.85
C TYR A 143 8.94 16.99 -9.30
N GLN A 144 9.12 17.79 -10.37
CA GLN A 144 8.15 18.79 -10.86
C GLN A 144 7.64 18.52 -12.30
N GLY A 145 7.71 17.28 -12.78
CA GLY A 145 7.33 16.93 -14.15
C GLY A 145 5.82 16.72 -14.39
N PRO A 146 5.37 16.66 -15.67
CA PRO A 146 3.96 16.55 -16.04
C PRO A 146 3.29 15.24 -15.58
N PHE A 147 4.08 14.20 -15.32
CA PHE A 147 3.58 12.93 -14.79
C PHE A 147 3.14 13.01 -13.32
N ARG A 148 3.58 14.02 -12.58
CA ARG A 148 3.14 14.25 -11.20
C ARG A 148 1.64 14.55 -11.12
N ASP A 149 1.11 15.25 -12.12
CA ASP A 149 -0.31 15.61 -12.19
C ASP A 149 -1.22 14.43 -12.58
N LEU A 150 -0.63 13.27 -12.91
CA LEU A 150 -1.32 12.04 -13.29
C LEU A 150 -1.32 10.99 -12.17
N LEU A 151 -0.70 11.28 -11.02
CA LEU A 151 -0.68 10.45 -9.80
C LEU A 151 -1.82 10.84 -8.85
#